data_AF-A0AAV3JG81-F1
#
_entry.id   AF-A0AAV3JG81-F1
#
_cell.length_a   1.000
_cell.length_b   1.000
_cell.length_c   1.000
_cell.angle_alpha   90.00
_cell.angle_beta   90.00
_cell.angle_gamma   90.00
#
_symmetry.space_group_name_H-M   'P 1'
#
loop_
_entity.id
_entity.type
_entity.pdbx_description
1 polymer ?
#
loop_
_entity_poly.entity_id
_entity_poly.type
_entity_poly.pdbx_seq_one_letter_code
_entity_poly.pdbx_strand_id
1 'polypeptide(L)'
;MVFIGKENPFTQGQMKPIVWQKIKTKKFPIGKSNLSEKEKQYKHKSAIKEQTYLYETNTYQIFIKDYTEPNDRQIQDRHLIVIDKKKDSAVLERMFNEREGTVIASLNFGINDPEVPNSKEQWIGKLFKDKPEVIFRFAWYSFSCPHIDFVNPQDKYVGINCRIN
;
A
#
# COMPACT_ATOMS: atom_id res chain seq x y z
N MET A 1 14.76 8.87 24.44
CA MET A 1 15.24 7.59 25.00
C MET A 1 14.50 6.48 24.26
N VAL A 2 15.17 5.71 23.40
CA VAL A 2 14.55 4.57 22.71
C VAL A 2 14.88 3.33 23.51
N PHE A 3 13.90 2.79 24.23
CA PHE A 3 14.03 1.47 24.82
C PHE A 3 13.81 0.45 23.69
N ILE A 4 14.90 0.00 23.08
CA ILE A 4 14.92 -1.31 22.45
C ILE A 4 14.90 -2.29 23.63
N GLY A 5 13.94 -3.21 23.67
CA GLY A 5 13.92 -4.26 24.70
C GLY A 5 15.23 -5.06 24.73
N LYS A 6 15.34 -6.02 25.66
CA LYS A 6 16.55 -6.89 25.75
C LYS A 6 16.89 -7.61 24.45
N GLU A 7 15.94 -7.76 23.53
CA GLU A 7 16.09 -8.49 22.28
C GLU A 7 15.64 -7.68 21.06
N ASN A 8 16.28 -7.94 19.92
CA ASN A 8 15.92 -7.37 18.63
C ASN A 8 14.50 -7.84 18.22
N PRO A 9 13.52 -6.93 18.03
CA PRO A 9 12.15 -7.29 17.67
C PRO A 9 11.98 -7.63 16.19
N PHE A 10 12.99 -7.41 15.35
CA PHE A 10 12.90 -7.58 13.90
C PHE A 10 13.29 -8.98 13.44
N THR A 11 12.68 -9.43 12.35
CA THR A 11 13.17 -10.60 11.61
C THR A 11 14.13 -10.17 10.50
N GLN A 12 15.00 -11.08 10.05
CA GLN A 12 15.95 -10.81 8.96
C GLN A 12 15.50 -11.54 7.69
N GLY A 13 15.57 -10.86 6.54
CA GLY A 13 15.39 -11.45 5.21
C GLY A 13 13.97 -11.87 4.83
N GLN A 14 12.95 -11.58 5.67
CA GLN A 14 11.55 -11.98 5.41
C GLN A 14 10.70 -10.88 4.77
N MET A 15 11.29 -9.72 4.48
CA MET A 15 10.66 -8.65 3.72
C MET A 15 10.99 -8.78 2.24
N LYS A 16 9.99 -8.62 1.38
CA LYS A 16 10.13 -8.67 -0.08
C LYS A 16 9.60 -7.39 -0.71
N PRO A 17 10.29 -6.84 -1.72
CA PRO A 17 9.74 -5.74 -2.49
C PRO A 17 8.54 -6.26 -3.27
N ILE A 18 7.48 -5.47 -3.33
CA ILE A 18 6.37 -5.78 -4.22
C ILE A 18 6.81 -5.47 -5.66
N VAL A 19 6.41 -6.30 -6.62
CA VAL A 19 6.60 -6.05 -8.06
C VAL A 19 5.23 -6.12 -8.72
N TRP A 20 4.72 -4.97 -9.14
CA TRP A 20 3.34 -4.85 -9.60
C TRP A 20 3.18 -5.34 -11.03
N GLN A 21 2.11 -6.11 -11.27
CA GLN A 21 1.71 -6.51 -12.62
C GLN A 21 0.43 -5.80 -12.99
N LYS A 22 0.43 -5.09 -14.12
CA LYS A 22 -0.76 -4.43 -14.64
C LYS A 22 -1.80 -5.46 -15.08
N ILE A 23 -3.05 -5.27 -14.65
CA ILE A 23 -4.18 -6.12 -14.98
C ILE A 23 -5.36 -5.30 -15.51
N LYS A 24 -6.38 -5.98 -16.04
CA LYS A 24 -7.61 -5.31 -16.48
C LYS A 24 -8.35 -4.71 -15.28
N THR A 25 -8.78 -3.46 -15.39
CA THR A 25 -9.47 -2.72 -14.30
C THR A 25 -10.68 -3.46 -13.72
N LYS A 26 -11.45 -4.15 -14.58
CA LYS A 26 -12.59 -4.98 -14.17
C LYS A 26 -12.26 -6.13 -13.21
N LYS A 27 -10.98 -6.47 -13.01
CA LYS A 27 -10.54 -7.51 -12.07
C LYS A 27 -10.28 -6.95 -10.67
N PHE A 28 -10.39 -5.65 -10.44
CA PHE A 28 -10.25 -5.08 -9.11
C PHE A 28 -11.40 -5.58 -8.20
N PRO A 29 -11.11 -6.14 -7.01
CA PRO A 29 -12.10 -6.87 -6.22
C PRO A 29 -12.97 -5.95 -5.37
N ILE A 30 -13.63 -4.96 -5.98
CA ILE A 30 -14.45 -3.97 -5.26
C ILE A 30 -15.57 -4.59 -4.42
N GLY A 31 -16.11 -5.73 -4.86
CA GLY A 31 -17.13 -6.49 -4.11
C GLY A 31 -16.62 -7.13 -2.80
N LYS A 32 -15.31 -7.15 -2.58
CA LYS A 32 -14.67 -7.62 -1.34
C LYS A 32 -14.19 -6.48 -0.44
N SER A 33 -14.53 -5.24 -0.80
CA SER A 33 -14.16 -4.03 -0.05
C SER A 33 -14.95 -3.95 1.25
N ASN A 34 -14.25 -3.66 2.34
CA ASN A 34 -14.77 -3.38 3.68
C ASN A 34 -15.03 -1.88 3.90
N LEU A 35 -14.59 -1.00 3.00
CA LEU A 35 -14.89 0.43 3.06
C LEU A 35 -16.35 0.73 2.73
N SER A 36 -16.87 1.85 3.22
CA SER A 36 -18.17 2.38 2.78
C SER A 36 -18.07 2.97 1.37
N GLU A 37 -19.20 3.10 0.66
CA GLU A 37 -19.22 3.70 -0.67
C GLU A 37 -18.63 5.12 -0.70
N LYS A 38 -18.85 5.91 0.35
CA LYS A 38 -18.28 7.26 0.48
C LYS A 38 -16.75 7.23 0.62
N GLU A 39 -16.19 6.22 1.26
CA GLU A 39 -14.74 6.10 1.43
C GLU A 39 -14.04 5.63 0.16
N LYS A 40 -14.72 4.83 -0.67
CA LYS A 40 -14.21 4.36 -1.97
C LYS A 40 -14.25 5.43 -3.05
N GLN A 41 -15.01 6.51 -2.84
CA GLN A 41 -15.19 7.57 -3.84
C GLN A 41 -13.88 8.30 -4.09
N TYR A 42 -13.60 8.49 -5.37
CA TYR A 42 -12.58 9.40 -5.85
C TYR A 42 -12.86 10.82 -5.37
N LYS A 43 -11.84 11.52 -4.89
CA LYS A 43 -12.03 12.81 -4.21
C LYS A 43 -11.92 14.04 -5.10
N HIS A 44 -11.48 13.91 -6.35
CA HIS A 44 -11.27 15.04 -7.25
C HIS A 44 -12.38 15.16 -8.32
N LYS A 45 -12.45 16.31 -9.00
CA LYS A 45 -13.65 16.77 -9.71
C LYS A 45 -13.71 16.41 -11.20
N SER A 46 -12.64 15.89 -11.79
CA SER A 46 -12.50 15.67 -13.23
C SER A 46 -12.82 14.23 -13.68
N ALA A 47 -12.90 14.00 -15.00
CA ALA A 47 -12.98 12.66 -15.56
C ALA A 47 -11.75 11.81 -15.16
N ILE A 48 -11.94 10.50 -14.98
CA ILE A 48 -10.96 9.65 -14.28
C ILE A 48 -10.39 8.60 -15.23
N LYS A 49 -9.06 8.45 -15.24
CA LYS A 49 -8.38 7.31 -15.84
C LYS A 49 -7.91 6.36 -14.74
N GLU A 50 -8.30 5.09 -14.90
CA GLU A 50 -8.07 4.05 -13.91
C GLU A 50 -7.02 3.04 -14.39
N GLN A 51 -6.10 2.67 -13.52
CA GLN A 51 -5.15 1.57 -13.75
C GLN A 51 -5.13 0.62 -12.57
N THR A 52 -5.16 -0.68 -12.85
CA THR A 52 -5.19 -1.71 -11.81
C THR A 52 -3.99 -2.62 -11.88
N TYR A 53 -3.46 -2.95 -10.72
CA TYR A 53 -2.28 -3.76 -10.54
C TYR A 53 -2.53 -4.88 -9.54
N LEU A 54 -1.80 -5.98 -9.69
CA LEU A 54 -1.83 -7.14 -8.82
C LEU A 54 -0.41 -7.54 -8.44
N TYR A 55 -0.26 -7.97 -7.19
CA TYR A 55 0.85 -8.76 -6.73
C TYR A 55 0.32 -9.93 -5.90
N GLU A 56 0.95 -11.09 -6.04
CA GLU A 56 0.52 -12.30 -5.33
C GLU A 56 1.66 -12.87 -4.49
N THR A 57 1.30 -13.28 -3.28
CA THR A 57 2.11 -14.18 -2.46
C THR A 57 1.44 -15.55 -2.39
N ASN A 58 2.03 -16.47 -1.65
CA ASN A 58 1.39 -17.76 -1.36
C ASN A 58 0.11 -17.60 -0.52
N THR A 59 -0.02 -16.49 0.22
CA THR A 59 -1.07 -16.25 1.20
C THR A 59 -2.06 -15.16 0.79
N TYR A 60 -1.62 -14.17 0.00
CA TYR A 60 -2.39 -12.96 -0.29
C TYR A 60 -2.48 -12.66 -1.78
N GLN A 61 -3.60 -12.07 -2.18
CA GLN A 61 -3.72 -11.31 -3.42
C GLN A 61 -3.80 -9.83 -3.07
N ILE A 62 -2.93 -9.03 -3.65
CA ILE A 62 -2.76 -7.62 -3.32
C ILE A 62 -3.11 -6.81 -4.54
N PHE A 63 -4.14 -5.99 -4.44
CA PHE A 63 -4.65 -5.19 -5.54
C PHE A 63 -4.42 -3.72 -5.27
N ILE A 64 -4.02 -3.01 -6.31
CA ILE A 64 -4.04 -1.55 -6.34
C ILE A 64 -4.92 -1.10 -7.49
N LYS A 65 -5.70 -0.06 -7.26
CA LYS A 65 -6.34 0.74 -8.30
C LYS A 65 -5.93 2.20 -8.13
N ASP A 66 -5.22 2.71 -9.13
CA ASP A 66 -4.78 4.09 -9.21
C ASP A 66 -5.75 4.90 -10.07
N TYR A 67 -6.01 6.12 -9.60
CA TYR A 67 -6.89 7.10 -10.23
C TYR A 67 -6.08 8.34 -10.63
N THR A 68 -6.24 8.76 -11.88
CA THR A 68 -5.56 9.92 -12.48
C THR A 68 -6.58 10.80 -13.20
N GLU A 69 -6.34 12.11 -13.26
CA GLU A 69 -7.12 13.01 -14.12
C GLU A 69 -6.66 12.89 -15.60
N PRO A 70 -7.47 13.31 -16.60
CA PRO A 70 -7.20 12.97 -18.01
C PRO A 70 -5.94 13.63 -18.55
N ASN A 71 -5.60 14.80 -18.01
CA ASN A 71 -4.44 15.61 -18.40
C ASN A 71 -3.32 15.58 -17.36
N ASP A 72 -3.49 14.79 -16.30
CA ASP A 72 -2.49 14.64 -15.24
C ASP A 72 -1.82 13.28 -15.34
N ARG A 73 -0.52 13.27 -15.09
CA ARG A 73 0.27 12.04 -14.98
C ARG A 73 0.45 11.60 -13.52
N GLN A 74 0.12 12.47 -12.57
CA GLN A 74 0.21 12.17 -11.15
C GLN A 74 -0.98 11.33 -10.70
N ILE A 75 -0.69 10.37 -9.82
CA ILE A 75 -1.72 9.58 -9.14
C ILE A 75 -2.39 10.48 -8.11
N GLN A 76 -3.69 10.66 -8.27
CA GLN A 76 -4.50 11.49 -7.40
C GLN A 76 -5.02 10.66 -6.23
N ASP A 77 -5.62 9.50 -6.51
CA ASP A 77 -6.03 8.56 -5.47
C ASP A 77 -5.47 7.16 -5.77
N ARG A 78 -5.24 6.39 -4.70
CA ARG A 78 -4.85 4.97 -4.76
C ARG A 78 -5.67 4.16 -3.77
N HIS A 79 -6.29 3.10 -4.28
CA HIS A 79 -7.05 2.14 -3.50
C HIS A 79 -6.28 0.82 -3.38
N LEU A 80 -5.83 0.50 -2.18
CA LEU A 80 -5.16 -0.76 -1.84
C LEU A 80 -6.17 -1.72 -1.20
N ILE A 81 -6.25 -2.96 -1.70
CA ILE A 81 -6.98 -4.06 -1.08
C ILE A 81 -6.06 -5.28 -0.97
N VAL A 82 -5.94 -5.85 0.22
CA VAL A 82 -5.25 -7.13 0.46
C VAL A 82 -6.29 -8.20 0.80
N ILE A 83 -6.37 -9.23 -0.04
CA ILE A 83 -7.26 -10.38 0.13
C ILE A 83 -6.47 -11.57 0.65
N ASP A 84 -6.95 -12.20 1.73
CA ASP A 84 -6.46 -13.50 2.19
C ASP A 84 -7.01 -14.60 1.27
N LYS A 85 -6.12 -15.36 0.62
CA LYS A 85 -6.50 -16.39 -0.36
C LYS A 85 -7.34 -17.52 0.24
N LYS A 86 -7.16 -17.82 1.54
CA LYS A 86 -7.88 -18.91 2.20
C LYS A 86 -9.26 -18.46 2.66
N LYS A 87 -9.38 -17.25 3.19
CA LYS A 87 -10.66 -16.69 3.67
C LYS A 87 -11.49 -16.06 2.57
N ASP A 88 -10.86 -15.79 1.44
CA ASP A 88 -11.42 -15.08 0.29
C ASP A 88 -12.00 -13.70 0.63
N SER A 89 -11.42 -13.03 1.63
CA SER A 89 -11.91 -11.76 2.18
C SER A 89 -10.79 -10.74 2.39
N ALA A 90 -11.15 -9.45 2.40
CA ALA A 90 -10.20 -8.37 2.63
C ALA A 90 -9.72 -8.37 4.09
N VAL A 91 -8.39 -8.43 4.26
CA VAL A 91 -7.69 -8.39 5.55
C VAL A 91 -7.01 -7.05 5.80
N LEU A 92 -6.84 -6.24 4.76
CA LEU A 92 -6.39 -4.86 4.84
C LEU A 92 -6.96 -4.08 3.65
N GLU A 93 -7.39 -2.85 3.90
CA GLU A 93 -7.83 -1.94 2.86
C GLU A 93 -7.49 -0.50 3.24
N ARG A 94 -6.99 0.28 2.27
CA ARG A 94 -6.56 1.67 2.46
C ARG A 94 -6.85 2.51 1.22
N MET A 95 -7.23 3.76 1.47
CA MET A 95 -7.30 4.82 0.47
C MET A 95 -6.20 5.84 0.73
N PHE A 96 -5.34 6.04 -0.26
CA PHE A 96 -4.36 7.10 -0.29
C PHE A 96 -4.88 8.18 -1.25
N ASN A 97 -4.73 9.44 -0.86
CA ASN A 97 -5.19 10.58 -1.66
C ASN A 97 -4.07 11.62 -1.65
N GLU A 98 -3.77 12.17 -2.81
CA GLU A 98 -2.89 13.32 -2.99
C GLU A 98 -3.53 14.53 -2.29
N ARG A 99 -2.70 15.24 -1.53
CA ARG A 99 -3.06 16.47 -0.83
C ARG A 99 -1.79 17.14 -0.34
N GLU A 100 -1.91 18.37 0.11
CA GLU A 100 -0.81 19.10 0.72
C GLU A 100 -0.07 18.25 1.78
N GLY A 101 1.24 18.06 1.54
CA GLY A 101 2.12 17.26 2.39
C GLY A 101 1.93 15.75 2.31
N THR A 102 1.20 15.21 1.33
CA THR A 102 1.07 13.78 1.05
C THR A 102 1.28 13.49 -0.43
N VAL A 103 2.33 12.73 -0.77
CA VAL A 103 2.61 12.32 -2.16
C VAL A 103 2.43 10.81 -2.29
N ILE A 104 1.62 10.35 -3.24
CA ILE A 104 1.46 8.91 -3.50
C ILE A 104 2.77 8.37 -4.11
N ALA A 105 3.32 7.31 -3.52
CA ALA A 105 4.59 6.75 -3.95
C ALA A 105 4.46 6.06 -5.32
N SER A 106 5.46 6.18 -6.17
CA SER A 106 5.53 5.42 -7.42
C SER A 106 5.51 3.92 -7.17
N LEU A 107 4.88 3.16 -8.07
CA LEU A 107 4.82 1.70 -7.97
C LEU A 107 6.14 1.07 -8.39
N ASN A 108 6.53 -0.01 -7.71
CA ASN A 108 7.65 -0.86 -8.09
C ASN A 108 7.30 -1.77 -9.30
N PHE A 109 7.99 -1.63 -10.43
CA PHE A 109 7.83 -2.52 -11.59
C PHE A 109 9.02 -3.46 -11.86
N GLY A 110 10.02 -3.46 -10.96
CA GLY A 110 11.21 -4.30 -11.07
C GLY A 110 12.38 -3.61 -11.78
N ILE A 111 13.52 -4.30 -11.88
CA ILE A 111 14.79 -3.73 -12.36
C ILE A 111 14.80 -3.51 -13.89
N ASN A 112 13.88 -4.17 -14.61
CA ASN A 112 13.85 -4.16 -16.08
C ASN A 112 12.80 -3.20 -16.66
N ASP A 113 12.16 -2.36 -15.84
CA ASP A 113 11.24 -1.34 -16.35
C ASP A 113 12.05 -0.08 -16.73
N PRO A 114 12.21 0.25 -18.03
CA PRO A 114 13.02 1.39 -18.46
C PRO A 114 12.38 2.74 -18.16
N GLU A 115 11.07 2.79 -17.87
CA GLU A 115 10.34 4.04 -17.63
C GLU A 115 10.29 4.43 -16.15
N VAL A 116 10.61 3.50 -15.23
CA VAL A 116 10.52 3.73 -13.78
C VAL A 116 11.89 3.54 -13.13
N PRO A 117 12.44 4.56 -12.43
CA PRO A 117 13.68 4.41 -11.67
C PRO A 117 13.57 3.19 -10.75
N ASN A 118 14.68 2.48 -10.54
CA ASN A 118 14.77 1.29 -9.69
C ASN A 118 14.58 1.62 -8.19
N SER A 119 13.48 2.25 -7.82
CA SER A 119 13.07 2.49 -6.45
C SER A 119 12.23 1.32 -5.97
N LYS A 120 12.70 0.67 -4.91
CA LYS A 120 11.94 -0.34 -4.17
C LYS A 120 11.18 0.39 -3.07
N GLU A 121 10.08 1.00 -3.45
CA GLU A 121 9.21 1.72 -2.53
C GLU A 121 8.36 0.75 -1.72
N GLN A 122 7.48 -0.04 -2.36
CA GLN A 122 6.55 -0.88 -1.59
C GLN A 122 7.17 -2.21 -1.15
N TRP A 123 6.89 -2.60 0.09
CA TRP A 123 7.36 -3.86 0.68
C TRP A 123 6.22 -4.60 1.37
N ILE A 124 6.32 -5.93 1.38
CA ILE A 124 5.48 -6.82 2.19
C ILE A 124 6.32 -7.92 2.83
N GLY A 125 5.94 -8.33 4.03
CA GLY A 125 6.47 -9.54 4.65
C GLY A 125 6.50 -9.45 6.17
N LYS A 126 7.24 -10.36 6.81
CA LYS A 126 7.33 -10.39 8.27
C LYS A 126 8.42 -9.44 8.75
N LEU A 127 8.04 -8.30 9.31
CA LEU A 127 9.01 -7.35 9.87
C LEU A 127 9.30 -7.65 11.34
N PHE A 128 8.26 -7.90 12.14
CA PHE A 128 8.38 -8.09 13.58
C PHE A 128 8.25 -9.57 13.97
N LYS A 129 8.99 -9.99 14.99
CA LYS A 129 8.83 -11.28 15.64
C LYS A 129 7.43 -11.36 16.26
N ASP A 130 6.79 -12.52 16.13
CA ASP A 130 5.48 -12.85 16.74
C ASP A 130 4.32 -11.90 16.40
N LYS A 131 4.43 -11.16 15.31
CA LYS A 131 3.36 -10.32 14.75
C LYS A 131 3.00 -10.76 13.33
N PRO A 132 1.82 -10.34 12.82
CA PRO A 132 1.46 -10.54 11.43
C PRO A 132 2.46 -9.91 10.46
N GLU A 133 2.36 -10.30 9.19
CA GLU A 133 3.05 -9.61 8.10
C GLU A 133 2.62 -8.15 8.03
N VAL A 134 3.49 -7.32 7.49
CA VAL A 134 3.25 -5.90 7.28
C VAL A 134 3.35 -5.52 5.82
N ILE A 135 2.73 -4.42 5.45
CA ILE A 135 2.79 -3.83 4.12
C ILE A 135 2.82 -2.30 4.23
N PHE A 136 3.73 -1.62 3.51
CA PHE A 136 3.94 -0.18 3.70
C PHE A 136 4.62 0.51 2.50
N ARG A 137 4.82 1.84 2.60
CA ARG A 137 5.38 2.78 1.60
C ARG A 137 4.52 3.03 0.35
N PHE A 138 3.22 3.22 0.54
CA PHE A 138 2.33 3.66 -0.54
C PHE A 138 2.23 5.18 -0.69
N ALA A 139 2.69 5.93 0.31
CA ALA A 139 2.71 7.38 0.29
C ALA A 139 3.87 7.93 1.12
N TRP A 140 4.27 9.15 0.79
CA TRP A 140 5.21 9.99 1.49
C TRP A 140 4.48 11.11 2.20
N TYR A 141 4.97 11.50 3.36
CA TYR A 141 4.34 12.50 4.21
C TYR A 141 5.36 13.56 4.63
N SER A 142 5.04 14.83 4.38
CA SER A 142 5.89 15.97 4.75
C SER A 142 5.60 16.48 6.17
N PHE A 143 4.35 16.42 6.60
CA PHE A 143 3.88 16.98 7.89
C PHE A 143 3.35 15.92 8.86
N SER A 144 3.57 14.64 8.55
CA SER A 144 3.23 13.53 9.44
C SER A 144 4.22 12.39 9.28
N CYS A 145 4.23 11.46 10.23
CA CYS A 145 5.08 10.30 10.13
C CYS A 145 4.37 9.16 9.37
N PRO A 146 5.10 8.37 8.56
CA PRO A 146 4.56 7.17 7.94
C PRO A 146 4.17 6.13 9.01
N HIS A 147 3.25 5.25 8.63
CA HIS A 147 2.87 4.08 9.42
C HIS A 147 3.16 2.79 8.65
N ILE A 148 3.31 1.71 9.38
CA ILE A 148 3.48 0.36 8.86
C ILE A 148 2.19 -0.41 9.16
N ASP A 149 1.40 -0.70 8.13
CA ASP A 149 0.16 -1.45 8.30
C ASP A 149 0.44 -2.94 8.50
N PHE A 150 -0.29 -3.58 9.41
CA PHE A 150 -0.33 -5.03 9.48
C PHE A 150 -1.32 -5.57 8.43
N VAL A 151 -0.97 -6.70 7.82
CA VAL A 151 -1.87 -7.48 6.95
C VAL A 151 -2.76 -8.35 7.86
N ASN A 152 -3.52 -7.69 8.73
CA ASN A 152 -4.43 -8.30 9.70
C ASN A 152 -5.63 -7.37 9.93
N PRO A 153 -6.87 -7.88 9.92
CA PRO A 153 -8.04 -7.07 10.27
C PRO A 153 -8.07 -6.56 11.72
N GLN A 154 -7.37 -7.21 12.66
CA GLN A 154 -7.41 -6.88 14.09
C GLN A 154 -6.30 -5.91 14.55
N ASP A 155 -5.10 -6.03 13.98
CA ASP A 155 -3.97 -5.17 14.31
C ASP A 155 -3.92 -4.00 13.33
N LYS A 156 -3.99 -2.76 13.81
CA LYS A 156 -4.16 -1.60 12.92
C LYS A 156 -2.88 -1.22 12.17
N TYR A 157 -1.83 -0.82 12.89
CA TYR A 157 -0.55 -0.37 12.32
C TYR A 157 0.50 -0.16 13.42
N VAL A 158 1.78 -0.04 13.03
CA VAL A 158 2.86 0.51 13.85
C VAL A 158 3.17 1.92 13.39
N GLY A 159 3.03 2.91 14.28
CA GLY A 159 3.42 4.30 13.99
C GLY A 159 4.94 4.46 14.08
N ILE A 160 5.53 5.11 13.08
CA ILE A 160 6.94 5.49 13.14
C ILE A 160 7.03 6.84 13.85
N ASN A 161 7.80 6.95 14.92
CA ASN A 161 8.09 8.23 15.54
C ASN A 161 9.15 8.96 14.71
N CYS A 162 8.76 10.05 14.07
CA CYS A 162 9.63 10.94 13.31
C CYS A 162 9.63 12.33 13.95
N ARG A 163 10.75 13.05 13.87
CA ARG A 163 10.83 14.43 14.33
C ARG A 163 10.30 15.32 13.22
N ILE A 164 9.16 15.97 13.47
CA ILE A 164 8.61 17.00 12.59
C ILE A 164 9.19 18.32 13.12
N ASN A 165 9.97 19.02 12.31
CA ASN A 165 10.56 20.32 12.65
C ASN A 165 9.57 21.45 12.38
#